data_AF-A0A838H8I2-F1
#
_entry.id   AF-A0A838H8I2-F1
#
_cell.length_a   1.000
_cell.length_b   1.000
_cell.length_c   1.000
_cell.angle_alpha   90.00
_cell.angle_beta   90.00
_cell.angle_gamma   90.00
#
_symmetry.space_group_name_H-M   'P 1'
#
loop_
_entity.id
_entity.type
_entity.pdbx_description
1 polymer ?
#
loop_
_entity_poly.entity_id
_entity_poly.type
_entity_poly.pdbx_seq_one_letter_code
_entity_poly.pdbx_strand_id
1 'polypeptide(L)'
;MTSTITLSGLTNAFTLSGAPGSTALTASPVTMNVLTNNRTGYTVTSQATAALMLPATPVTNTDTIPVSALQVRETGTTTYTPISATAPVTVHSQALKSAAAGDTVNNDFKMVVPFVNSDTYSVSLTYLAAIQ
;
A
#
# COMPACT_ATOMS: atom_id res chain seq x y z
N MET A 1 15.14 10.03 26.80
CA MET A 1 14.10 10.68 25.98
C MET A 1 13.26 9.58 25.37
N THR A 2 11.94 9.63 25.49
CA THR A 2 11.03 8.67 24.85
C THR A 2 10.72 9.18 23.44
N SER A 3 11.22 8.48 22.42
CA SER A 3 10.81 8.72 21.04
C SER A 3 9.39 8.21 20.83
N THR A 4 8.58 8.95 20.08
CA THR A 4 7.21 8.57 19.71
C THR A 4 7.05 8.58 18.19
N ILE A 5 6.13 7.75 17.70
CA ILE A 5 5.73 7.73 16.30
C ILE A 5 4.22 7.54 16.21
N THR A 6 3.60 8.31 15.32
CA THR A 6 2.16 8.24 15.04
C THR A 6 1.95 8.24 13.53
N LEU A 7 1.14 7.31 13.04
CA LEU A 7 0.61 7.31 11.68
C LEU A 7 -0.88 7.70 11.74
N SER A 8 -1.28 8.68 10.94
CA SER A 8 -2.66 9.17 10.89
C SER A 8 -3.06 9.59 9.47
N GLY A 9 -4.35 9.88 9.26
CA GLY A 9 -4.85 10.37 7.97
C GLY A 9 -4.69 9.40 6.80
N LEU A 10 -4.59 8.09 7.09
CA LEU A 10 -4.45 7.05 6.07
C LEU A 10 -5.70 7.00 5.17
N THR A 11 -5.51 6.97 3.86
CA THR A 11 -6.60 6.68 2.92
C THR A 11 -7.19 5.30 3.20
N ASN A 12 -8.48 5.24 3.55
CA ASN A 12 -9.14 4.01 4.02
C ASN A 12 -9.29 2.94 2.94
N ALA A 13 -9.50 3.32 1.68
CA ALA A 13 -9.68 2.40 0.56
C ALA A 13 -9.41 3.09 -0.78
N PHE A 14 -9.05 2.30 -1.79
CA PHE A 14 -8.91 2.71 -3.18
C PHE A 14 -9.29 1.56 -4.10
N THR A 15 -9.58 1.87 -5.36
CA THR A 15 -9.96 0.87 -6.38
C THR A 15 -9.07 1.02 -7.61
N LEU A 16 -8.67 -0.11 -8.17
CA LEU A 16 -8.05 -0.21 -9.49
C LEU A 16 -9.05 -0.87 -10.44
N SER A 17 -9.28 -0.29 -11.61
CA SER A 17 -10.18 -0.83 -12.63
C SER A 17 -9.54 -0.77 -14.01
N GLY A 18 -9.89 -1.73 -14.85
CA GLY A 18 -9.36 -1.84 -16.20
C GLY A 18 -9.84 -3.10 -16.88
N ALA A 19 -9.64 -3.18 -18.20
CA ALA A 19 -9.88 -4.40 -18.95
C ALA A 19 -8.77 -5.43 -18.68
N PRO A 20 -9.03 -6.74 -18.81
CA PRO A 20 -7.99 -7.76 -18.73
C PRO A 20 -6.79 -7.43 -19.64
N GLY A 21 -5.57 -7.57 -19.11
CA GLY A 21 -4.31 -7.26 -19.77
C GLY A 21 -3.92 -5.77 -19.75
N SER A 22 -4.83 -4.86 -19.37
CA SER A 22 -4.50 -3.44 -19.21
C SER A 22 -3.74 -3.19 -17.90
N THR A 23 -2.92 -2.13 -17.86
CA THR A 23 -2.34 -1.64 -16.61
C THR A 23 -3.31 -0.67 -15.94
N ALA A 24 -3.83 -1.04 -14.78
CA ALA A 24 -4.59 -0.15 -13.92
C ALA A 24 -3.65 0.60 -12.96
N LEU A 25 -3.95 1.88 -12.71
CA LEU A 25 -3.20 2.78 -11.84
C LEU A 25 -4.16 3.42 -10.83
N THR A 26 -3.68 3.71 -9.62
CA THR A 26 -4.44 4.50 -8.65
C THR A 26 -4.72 5.89 -9.23
N ALA A 27 -5.99 6.31 -9.24
CA ALA A 27 -6.38 7.63 -9.71
C ALA A 27 -5.87 8.76 -8.79
N SER A 28 -5.81 8.48 -7.49
CA SER A 28 -5.22 9.33 -6.46
C SER A 28 -4.29 8.49 -5.59
N PRO A 29 -3.15 9.04 -5.13
CA PRO A 29 -2.24 8.31 -4.26
C PRO A 29 -2.91 7.95 -2.93
N VAL A 30 -2.47 6.85 -2.34
CA VAL A 30 -2.77 6.51 -0.95
C VAL A 30 -1.90 7.40 -0.08
N THR A 31 -2.55 8.27 0.68
CA THR A 31 -1.88 9.28 1.51
C THR A 31 -1.96 8.88 2.98
N MET A 32 -0.92 9.20 3.74
CA MET A 32 -0.88 9.14 5.19
C MET A 32 0.04 10.24 5.74
N ASN A 33 -0.14 10.60 7.01
CA ASN A 33 0.73 11.51 7.75
C ASN A 33 1.53 10.72 8.80
N VAL A 34 2.84 10.93 8.84
CA VAL A 34 3.71 10.36 9.86
C VAL A 34 4.31 11.46 10.72
N LEU A 35 4.06 11.41 12.02
CA LEU A 35 4.63 12.33 13.00
C LEU A 35 5.57 11.57 13.93
N THR A 36 6.83 11.97 13.97
CA THR A 36 7.80 11.42 14.92
C THR A 36 8.82 12.47 15.36
N ASN A 37 9.25 12.38 16.62
CA ASN A 37 10.35 13.16 17.16
C ASN A 37 11.69 12.40 17.15
N ASN A 38 11.73 11.16 16.62
CA ASN A 38 12.96 10.37 16.63
C ASN A 38 13.98 10.96 15.65
N ARG A 39 15.15 11.32 16.18
CA ARG A 39 16.26 11.90 15.40
C ARG A 39 16.94 10.92 14.46
N THR A 40 16.80 9.61 14.68
CA THR A 40 17.36 8.56 13.82
C THR A 40 16.50 8.27 12.60
N GLY A 41 15.29 8.85 12.51
CA GLY A 41 14.40 8.66 11.38
C GLY A 41 13.30 7.64 11.60
N TYR A 42 12.64 7.27 10.50
CA TYR A 42 11.54 6.31 10.49
C TYR A 42 11.40 5.65 9.12
N THR A 43 10.69 4.52 9.11
CA THR A 43 10.28 3.83 7.89
C THR A 43 8.78 3.57 7.93
N VAL A 44 8.15 3.58 6.76
CA VAL A 44 6.79 3.08 6.58
C VAL A 44 6.85 1.84 5.71
N THR A 45 6.17 0.79 6.18
CA THR A 45 6.02 -0.46 5.43
C THR A 45 4.55 -0.72 5.13
N SER A 46 4.30 -1.40 4.01
CA SER A 46 2.99 -1.89 3.61
C SER A 46 3.04 -3.41 3.44
N GLN A 47 2.03 -4.10 3.96
CA GLN A 47 1.91 -5.56 3.86
C GLN A 47 0.44 -5.93 3.66
N ALA A 48 0.17 -6.94 2.83
CA ALA A 48 -1.17 -7.47 2.71
C ALA A 48 -1.54 -8.39 3.88
N THR A 49 -2.80 -8.41 4.27
CA THR A 49 -3.30 -9.32 5.31
C THR A 49 -3.52 -10.75 4.80
N ALA A 50 -3.56 -10.95 3.48
CA ALA A 50 -3.75 -12.24 2.85
C ALA A 50 -2.99 -12.34 1.52
N ALA A 51 -2.64 -13.57 1.12
CA ALA A 51 -1.90 -13.85 -0.12
C ALA A 51 -2.75 -13.74 -1.39
N LEU A 52 -4.09 -13.82 -1.25
CA LEU A 52 -5.04 -13.80 -2.35
C LEU A 52 -6.06 -12.68 -2.13
N MET A 53 -6.39 -11.97 -3.21
CA MET A 53 -7.56 -11.12 -3.27
C MET A 53 -8.76 -11.98 -3.69
N LEU A 54 -9.84 -11.86 -2.92
CA LEU A 54 -11.04 -12.67 -3.11
C LEU A 54 -12.13 -11.87 -3.82
N PRO A 55 -12.93 -12.51 -4.69
CA PRO A 55 -14.04 -11.87 -5.38
C PRO A 55 -15.14 -11.49 -4.41
N ALA A 56 -15.88 -10.43 -4.70
CA ALA A 56 -17.03 -10.02 -3.89
C ALA A 56 -18.21 -11.00 -4.00
N THR A 57 -18.26 -11.81 -5.07
CA THR A 57 -19.31 -12.82 -5.28
C THR A 57 -18.79 -14.27 -5.23
N PRO A 58 -18.24 -14.75 -4.10
CA PRO A 58 -17.52 -16.03 -4.02
C PRO A 58 -18.37 -17.28 -4.30
N VAL A 59 -19.70 -17.15 -4.27
CA VAL A 59 -20.63 -18.25 -4.59
C VAL A 59 -20.68 -18.50 -6.10
N THR A 60 -20.58 -17.45 -6.90
CA THR A 60 -20.71 -17.49 -8.37
C THR A 60 -19.39 -17.30 -9.09
N ASN A 61 -18.39 -16.77 -8.40
CA ASN A 61 -17.05 -16.54 -8.92
C ASN A 61 -16.02 -17.13 -7.95
N THR A 62 -15.21 -18.08 -8.44
CA THR A 62 -14.18 -18.75 -7.63
C THR A 62 -12.76 -18.33 -8.02
N ASP A 63 -12.62 -17.40 -8.97
CA ASP A 63 -11.32 -16.89 -9.36
C ASP A 63 -10.69 -16.13 -8.18
N THR A 64 -9.36 -16.09 -8.15
CA THR A 64 -8.61 -15.32 -7.16
C THR A 64 -7.45 -14.62 -7.85
N ILE A 65 -7.01 -13.50 -7.26
CA ILE A 65 -5.85 -12.75 -7.76
C ILE A 65 -4.75 -12.81 -6.70
N PRO A 66 -3.54 -13.30 -7.01
CA PRO A 66 -2.42 -13.22 -6.08
C PRO A 66 -2.11 -11.77 -5.71
N VAL A 67 -1.90 -11.49 -4.43
CA VAL A 67 -1.63 -10.11 -3.98
C VAL A 67 -0.33 -9.54 -4.56
N SER A 68 0.60 -10.41 -4.96
CA SER A 68 1.82 -10.03 -5.67
C SER A 68 1.59 -9.41 -7.05
N ALA A 69 0.38 -9.52 -7.61
CA ALA A 69 -0.01 -8.78 -8.81
C ALA A 69 -0.21 -7.28 -8.53
N LEU A 70 -0.54 -6.90 -7.29
CA LEU A 70 -0.56 -5.52 -6.84
C LEU A 70 0.85 -5.07 -6.53
N GLN A 71 1.24 -3.93 -7.08
CA GLN A 71 2.55 -3.36 -6.88
C GLN A 71 2.41 -1.94 -6.33
N VAL A 72 3.32 -1.57 -5.44
CA VAL A 72 3.35 -0.26 -4.77
C VAL A 72 4.66 0.46 -5.06
N ARG A 73 4.61 1.78 -5.03
CA ARG A 73 5.81 2.63 -4.93
C ARG A 73 5.50 3.86 -4.09
N GLU A 74 6.54 4.54 -3.64
CA GLU A 74 6.41 5.93 -3.19
C GLU A 74 6.10 6.84 -4.39
N THR A 75 5.13 7.74 -4.26
CA THR A 75 4.76 8.67 -5.32
C THR A 75 5.96 9.51 -5.73
N GLY A 76 6.19 9.64 -7.04
CA GLY A 76 7.35 10.35 -7.59
C GLY A 76 8.61 9.48 -7.78
N THR A 77 8.62 8.25 -7.26
CA THR A 77 9.68 7.27 -7.59
C THR A 77 9.34 6.47 -8.84
N THR A 78 10.31 5.72 -9.37
CA THR A 78 10.14 5.00 -10.65
C THR A 78 9.78 3.53 -10.50
N THR A 79 10.26 2.89 -9.43
CA THR A 79 10.21 1.42 -9.29
C THR A 79 9.02 0.99 -8.46
N TYR A 80 8.19 0.13 -9.06
CA TYR A 80 7.10 -0.54 -8.36
C TYR A 80 7.55 -1.88 -7.81
N THR A 81 7.23 -2.15 -6.55
CA THR A 81 7.55 -3.39 -5.85
C THR A 81 6.27 -4.18 -5.59
N PRO A 82 6.21 -5.48 -5.89
CA PRO A 82 5.07 -6.33 -5.56
C PRO A 82 4.75 -6.32 -4.06
N ILE A 83 3.47 -6.20 -3.71
CA ILE A 83 3.00 -6.39 -2.34
C ILE A 83 3.10 -7.86 -1.95
N SER A 84 3.45 -8.11 -0.69
CA SER A 84 3.50 -9.46 -0.13
C SER A 84 2.63 -9.56 1.12
N ALA A 85 2.11 -10.77 1.36
CA ALA A 85 1.40 -11.12 2.59
C ALA A 85 2.34 -11.59 3.70
N THR A 86 3.58 -11.95 3.39
CA THR A 86 4.54 -12.54 4.33
C THR A 86 5.77 -11.69 4.58
N ALA A 87 6.04 -10.70 3.72
CA ALA A 87 7.17 -9.80 3.84
C ALA A 87 6.69 -8.33 3.72
N PRO A 88 6.93 -7.48 4.72
CA PRO A 88 6.64 -6.06 4.61
C PRO A 88 7.45 -5.41 3.49
N VAL A 89 6.78 -4.60 2.66
CA VAL A 89 7.42 -3.80 1.61
C VAL A 89 7.67 -2.40 2.17
N THR A 90 8.91 -1.93 2.13
CA THR A 90 9.21 -0.54 2.51
C THR A 90 8.69 0.40 1.43
N VAL A 91 7.79 1.31 1.81
CA VAL A 91 7.13 2.27 0.92
C VAL A 91 7.56 3.70 1.18
N HIS A 92 8.30 3.95 2.27
CA HIS A 92 8.93 5.22 2.57
C HIS A 92 10.03 5.02 3.62
N SER A 93 11.10 5.82 3.52
CA SER A 93 12.15 5.88 4.53
C SER A 93 12.67 7.30 4.66
N GLN A 94 12.82 7.76 5.89
CA GLN A 94 13.32 9.09 6.23
C GLN A 94 14.43 8.95 7.26
N ALA A 95 15.58 9.60 7.01
CA ALA A 95 16.75 9.49 7.88
C ALA A 95 16.71 10.40 9.13
N LEU A 96 15.71 11.28 9.21
CA LEU A 96 15.56 12.27 10.28
C LEU A 96 14.12 12.25 10.80
N LYS A 97 13.92 12.91 11.95
CA LYS A 97 12.58 13.17 12.48
C LYS A 97 11.69 13.83 11.42
N SER A 98 10.37 13.67 11.58
CA SER A 98 9.43 14.37 10.73
C SER A 98 9.46 15.89 10.96
N ALA A 99 8.82 16.64 10.07
CA ALA A 99 8.44 18.01 10.35
C ALA A 99 7.52 18.09 11.59
N ALA A 100 7.39 19.29 12.16
CA ALA A 100 6.60 19.52 13.38
C ALA A 100 5.10 19.19 13.20
N ALA A 101 4.57 19.31 11.98
CA ALA A 101 3.20 18.93 11.64
C ALA A 101 3.08 17.45 11.19
N GLY A 102 4.20 16.74 11.08
CA GLY A 102 4.30 15.44 10.42
C GLY A 102 4.71 15.58 8.95
N ASP A 103 5.04 14.45 8.36
CA ASP A 103 5.38 14.32 6.95
C ASP A 103 4.24 13.61 6.20
N THR A 104 3.85 14.18 5.06
CA THR A 104 2.90 13.54 4.15
C THR A 104 3.62 12.49 3.32
N VAL A 105 3.23 11.23 3.47
CA VAL A 105 3.72 10.10 2.67
C VAL A 105 2.63 9.71 1.68
N ASN A 106 2.99 9.60 0.40
CA ASN A 106 2.09 9.24 -0.70
C ASN A 106 2.59 7.98 -1.40
N ASN A 107 1.68 7.04 -1.66
CA ASN A 107 2.01 5.80 -2.36
C ASN A 107 1.10 5.60 -3.57
N ASP A 108 1.70 5.27 -4.71
CA ASP A 108 0.99 4.90 -5.93
C ASP A 108 0.90 3.38 -6.02
N PHE A 109 -0.22 2.88 -6.53
CA PHE A 109 -0.40 1.46 -6.82
C PHE A 109 -0.67 1.22 -8.28
N LYS A 110 -0.21 0.06 -8.76
CA LYS A 110 -0.54 -0.45 -10.08
C LYS A 110 -0.77 -1.94 -10.07
N MET A 111 -1.46 -2.41 -11.09
CA MET A 111 -1.65 -3.83 -11.37
C MET A 111 -1.87 -4.01 -12.88
N VAL A 112 -1.29 -5.08 -13.46
CA VAL A 112 -1.77 -5.57 -14.75
C VAL A 112 -3.01 -6.41 -14.46
N VAL A 113 -4.16 -5.95 -14.94
CA VAL A 113 -5.45 -6.59 -14.64
C VAL A 113 -5.43 -8.02 -15.19
N PRO A 114 -5.58 -9.05 -14.34
CA PRO A 114 -5.51 -10.43 -14.79
C PRO A 114 -6.75 -10.83 -15.57
N PHE A 115 -6.64 -11.91 -16.34
CA PHE A 115 -7.77 -12.51 -17.04
C PHE A 115 -8.55 -13.42 -16.07
N VAL A 116 -9.46 -12.82 -15.32
CA VAL A 116 -10.39 -13.47 -14.38
C VAL A 116 -11.82 -13.00 -14.67
N ASN A 117 -12.81 -13.68 -14.11
CA ASN A 117 -14.20 -13.25 -14.19
C ASN A 117 -14.37 -11.82 -13.66
N SER A 118 -15.27 -11.06 -14.30
CA SER A 118 -15.56 -9.68 -13.88
C SER A 118 -16.15 -9.66 -12.47
N ASP A 119 -15.41 -9.09 -11.52
CA ASP A 119 -15.82 -8.89 -10.14
C ASP A 119 -14.91 -7.84 -9.48
N THR A 120 -15.25 -7.44 -8.26
CA THR A 120 -14.34 -6.71 -7.38
C THR A 120 -13.55 -7.71 -6.54
N TYR A 121 -12.22 -7.70 -6.68
CA TYR A 121 -11.33 -8.51 -5.87
C TYR A 121 -10.70 -7.64 -4.78
N SER A 122 -10.78 -8.06 -3.53
CA SER A 122 -10.35 -7.24 -2.39
C SER A 122 -9.36 -7.95 -1.47
N VAL A 123 -8.48 -7.15 -0.88
CA VAL A 123 -7.57 -7.51 0.21
C VAL A 123 -7.35 -6.26 1.08
N SER A 124 -7.02 -6.45 2.35
CA SER A 124 -6.62 -5.34 3.23
C SER A 124 -5.11 -5.18 3.23
N LEU A 125 -4.65 -3.92 3.27
CA LEU A 125 -3.24 -3.58 3.48
C LEU A 125 -3.06 -2.99 4.87
N THR A 126 -2.06 -3.47 5.59
CA THR A 126 -1.60 -2.90 6.85
C THR A 126 -0.42 -1.99 6.58
N TYR A 127 -0.48 -0.78 7.12
CA TYR A 127 0.64 0.15 7.14
C TYR A 127 1.22 0.21 8.54
N LEU A 128 2.55 0.05 8.63
CA LEU A 128 3.28 0.17 9.88
C LEU A 128 4.36 1.23 9.73
N ALA A 129 4.25 2.28 10.55
CA ALA A 129 5.32 3.23 10.77
C ALA A 129 6.16 2.79 11.97
N ALA A 130 7.47 2.67 11.77
CA ALA A 130 8.42 2.30 12.81
C ALA A 130 9.57 3.31 12.85
N ILE A 131 10.01 3.64 14.05
CA ILE A 131 11.24 4.42 14.24
C ILE A 131 12.46 3.57 13.86
N GLN A 132 13.50 4.23 13.35
CA GLN A 132 14.80 3.60 13.08
C GLN A 132 15.67 3.52 14.34
#